data_AF-A0A818BLM1-F1
#
_entry.id   AF-A0A818BLM1-F1
#
_cell.length_a   1.000
_cell.length_b   1.000
_cell.length_c   1.000
_cell.angle_alpha   90.00
_cell.angle_beta   90.00
_cell.angle_gamma   90.00
#
_symmetry.space_group_name_H-M   'P 1'
#
loop_
_entity.id
_entity.type
_entity.pdbx_description
1 polymer ?
#
loop_
_entity_poly.entity_id
_entity_poly.type
_entity_poly.pdbx_seq_one_letter_code
_entity_poly.pdbx_strand_id
1 'polypeptide(L)'
;MSQTCSIEKCMRTLRGFCDCCQQYLCLQHLNEHNASLVSQLNPLNDEINVLGDRLKTLNIHKAVADSRQKLDEWRQDCYKKIDCLFEQKCQELDQLVEEKIRQQREELNRIYSKITELVNAQETTRQDIDLLALNIRQLETNMNNIEQTCFTINTRPLLLDDTFISITKTIEKELDLSTLSPPCTTIHRILGSFRSLTGNDRHFLTHQEPNLCLFDQKLNIAKETLWSYGAIWDMCWSSTLDRFIVLGKKSIFLINENTMSIDNVHTVSKRDLLSCTCSDIVLFVCTNEDASSIMEFILFPSIELIREWKYLTCSNDEIINDIVYNNENLALMVENQSEKSLRIELRYAETLDRIWSLQLDIRCAQKIPFRCCALTGNEWLIVDYETDRLLQITKDGKMKTEIKYSPTPCRALMFDTNKLAISTVNSVNLHTIQSNQ
;
A
#
# COMPACT_ATOMS: atom_id res chain seq x y z
N MET A 1 -1.17 -34.01 -67.21
CA MET A 1 0.13 -33.52 -66.70
C MET A 1 0.28 -34.03 -65.27
N SER A 2 1.31 -34.83 -64.96
CA SER A 2 1.56 -35.31 -63.60
C SER A 2 2.14 -34.17 -62.76
N GLN A 3 1.46 -33.74 -61.70
CA GLN A 3 2.03 -32.71 -60.83
C GLN A 3 3.20 -33.31 -60.01
N THR A 4 4.22 -32.48 -59.80
CA THR A 4 5.46 -32.85 -59.12
C THR A 4 5.39 -32.45 -57.65
N CYS A 5 6.26 -33.05 -56.85
CA CYS A 5 6.47 -32.67 -55.45
C CYS A 5 6.78 -31.16 -55.29
N SER A 6 6.22 -30.51 -54.28
CA SER A 6 6.36 -29.07 -54.00
C SER A 6 7.73 -28.67 -53.43
N ILE A 7 8.56 -29.63 -53.00
CA ILE A 7 9.93 -29.39 -52.52
C ILE A 7 10.82 -29.01 -53.70
N GLU A 8 11.55 -27.90 -53.59
CA GLU A 8 12.46 -27.41 -54.64
C GLU A 8 13.44 -28.51 -55.09
N LYS A 9 13.64 -28.62 -56.41
CA LYS A 9 14.49 -29.61 -57.08
C LYS A 9 14.01 -31.07 -57.02
N CYS A 10 12.81 -31.34 -56.49
CA CYS A 10 12.23 -32.69 -56.51
C CYS A 10 11.37 -32.94 -57.76
N MET A 11 11.88 -33.73 -58.70
CA MET A 11 11.15 -34.08 -59.95
C MET A 11 10.22 -35.29 -59.80
N ARG A 12 10.01 -35.79 -58.58
CA ARG A 12 9.21 -37.00 -58.34
C ARG A 12 7.72 -36.69 -58.38
N THR A 13 6.94 -37.65 -58.86
CA THR A 13 5.47 -37.55 -58.90
C THR A 13 4.91 -37.38 -57.49
N LEU A 14 3.95 -36.45 -57.34
CA LEU A 14 3.21 -36.28 -56.11
C LEU A 14 2.56 -37.61 -55.67
N ARG A 15 2.49 -37.85 -54.36
CA ARG A 15 1.84 -39.04 -53.80
C ARG A 15 0.87 -38.73 -52.67
N GLY A 16 0.99 -37.59 -52.01
CA GLY A 16 0.08 -37.17 -50.96
C GLY A 16 0.14 -35.67 -50.71
N PHE A 17 -0.92 -35.14 -50.11
CA PHE A 17 -1.00 -33.76 -49.64
C PHE A 17 -0.86 -33.76 -48.12
N CYS A 18 -0.05 -32.84 -47.59
CA CYS A 18 0.09 -32.62 -46.15
C CYS A 18 -0.78 -31.43 -45.75
N ASP A 19 -1.87 -31.68 -45.01
CA ASP A 19 -2.79 -30.63 -44.53
C ASP A 19 -2.12 -29.66 -43.55
N CYS A 20 -1.12 -30.10 -42.79
CA CYS A 20 -0.41 -29.26 -41.82
C CYS A 20 0.43 -28.16 -42.50
N CYS A 21 1.08 -28.50 -43.62
CA CYS A 21 2.00 -27.57 -44.30
C CYS A 21 1.43 -27.04 -45.62
N GLN A 22 0.25 -27.50 -46.02
CA GLN A 22 -0.43 -27.18 -47.28
C GLN A 22 0.46 -27.46 -48.51
N GLN A 23 1.21 -28.57 -48.47
CA GLN A 23 2.18 -28.94 -49.51
C GLN A 23 1.90 -30.32 -50.12
N TYR A 24 2.11 -30.44 -51.44
CA TYR A 24 2.01 -31.71 -52.15
C TYR A 24 3.37 -32.40 -52.17
N LEU A 25 3.50 -33.54 -51.51
CA LEU A 25 4.77 -34.23 -51.31
C LEU A 25 4.81 -35.56 -52.07
N CYS A 26 6.00 -35.95 -52.52
CA CYS A 26 6.25 -37.33 -52.93
C CYS A 26 6.39 -38.24 -51.70
N LEU A 27 6.28 -39.56 -51.89
CA LEU A 27 6.31 -40.51 -50.78
C LEU A 27 7.57 -40.41 -49.89
N GLN A 28 8.74 -40.11 -50.49
CA GLN A 28 9.98 -39.95 -49.71
C GLN A 28 9.91 -38.71 -48.80
N HIS A 29 9.58 -37.55 -49.34
CA HIS A 29 9.47 -36.33 -48.54
C HIS A 29 8.33 -36.36 -47.54
N LEU A 30 7.25 -37.10 -47.81
CA LEU A 30 6.19 -37.33 -46.84
C LEU A 30 6.69 -38.17 -45.64
N ASN A 31 7.49 -39.21 -45.89
CA ASN A 31 8.09 -40.02 -44.84
C ASN A 31 9.15 -39.24 -44.04
N GLU A 32 9.99 -38.44 -44.70
CA GLU A 32 10.95 -37.55 -44.04
C GLU A 32 10.27 -36.47 -43.21
N HIS A 33 9.18 -35.90 -43.73
CA HIS A 33 8.35 -34.95 -43.01
C HIS A 33 7.71 -35.58 -41.75
N ASN A 34 7.15 -36.79 -41.89
CA ASN A 34 6.60 -37.52 -40.74
C ASN A 34 7.69 -37.88 -39.72
N ALA A 35 8.87 -38.30 -40.17
CA ALA A 35 10.00 -38.56 -39.29
C ALA A 35 10.48 -37.29 -38.55
N SER A 36 10.48 -36.14 -39.24
CA SER A 36 10.78 -34.83 -38.63
C SER A 36 9.76 -34.46 -37.56
N LEU A 37 8.46 -34.60 -37.84
CA LEU A 37 7.40 -34.36 -36.85
C LEU A 37 7.52 -35.29 -35.63
N VAL A 38 7.78 -36.58 -35.85
CA VAL A 38 8.01 -37.54 -34.76
C VAL A 38 9.27 -37.19 -33.97
N SER A 39 10.32 -36.68 -34.62
CA SER A 39 11.55 -36.26 -33.94
C SER A 39 11.34 -35.04 -33.02
N GLN A 40 10.35 -34.18 -33.30
CA GLN A 40 9.97 -33.06 -32.44
C GLN A 40 9.25 -33.51 -31.16
N LEU A 41 8.75 -34.74 -31.09
CA LEU A 41 8.12 -35.28 -29.87
C LEU A 41 9.15 -35.59 -28.77
N ASN A 42 10.40 -35.91 -29.14
CA ASN A 42 11.43 -36.25 -28.15
C ASN A 42 11.79 -35.05 -27.24
N PRO A 43 12.07 -33.84 -27.76
CA PRO A 43 12.25 -32.65 -26.93
C PRO A 43 11.06 -32.33 -26.02
N LEU A 44 9.83 -32.52 -26.50
CA LEU A 44 8.63 -32.30 -25.68
C LEU A 44 8.52 -33.32 -24.54
N ASN A 45 8.90 -34.57 -24.79
CA ASN A 45 8.96 -35.60 -23.77
C ASN A 45 10.03 -35.29 -22.72
N ASP A 46 11.18 -34.74 -23.13
CA ASP A 46 12.22 -34.27 -22.22
C ASP A 46 11.73 -33.09 -21.38
N GLU A 47 11.02 -32.12 -21.97
CA GLU A 47 10.37 -31.03 -21.22
C GLU A 47 9.36 -31.55 -20.19
N ILE A 48 8.53 -32.54 -20.57
CA ILE A 48 7.59 -33.19 -19.65
C ILE A 48 8.33 -33.89 -18.50
N ASN A 49 9.43 -34.58 -18.78
CA ASN A 49 10.23 -35.24 -17.76
C ASN A 49 10.86 -34.23 -16.80
N VAL A 50 11.39 -33.11 -17.32
CA VAL A 50 11.93 -32.00 -16.51
C VAL A 50 10.83 -31.41 -15.62
N LEU A 51 9.63 -31.17 -16.16
CA LEU A 51 8.49 -30.70 -15.38
C LEU A 51 8.05 -31.72 -14.33
N GLY A 52 8.06 -33.01 -14.67
CA GLY A 52 7.74 -34.10 -13.75
C GLY A 52 8.72 -34.21 -12.59
N ASP A 53 10.01 -34.09 -12.85
CA ASP A 53 11.03 -34.07 -11.80
C ASP A 53 10.93 -32.81 -10.96
N ARG A 54 10.66 -31.65 -11.56
CA ARG A 54 10.41 -30.41 -10.84
C ARG A 54 9.19 -30.51 -9.93
N LEU A 55 8.11 -31.16 -10.38
CA LEU A 55 6.92 -31.42 -9.57
C LEU A 55 7.24 -32.30 -8.35
N LYS A 56 8.09 -33.33 -8.51
CA LYS A 56 8.55 -34.18 -7.39
C LYS A 56 9.40 -33.41 -6.37
N THR A 57 10.14 -32.39 -6.81
CA THR A 57 10.95 -31.54 -5.94
C THR A 57 10.18 -30.43 -5.22
N LEU A 58 8.91 -30.18 -5.58
CA LEU A 58 8.08 -29.20 -4.89
C LEU A 58 7.85 -29.63 -3.44
N ASN A 59 8.41 -28.86 -2.51
CA ASN A 59 8.26 -29.13 -1.09
C ASN A 59 6.93 -28.55 -0.59
N ILE A 60 5.84 -29.30 -0.83
CA ILE A 60 4.49 -28.93 -0.39
C ILE A 60 4.45 -28.75 1.13
N HIS A 61 5.19 -29.57 1.88
CA HIS A 61 5.29 -29.43 3.33
C HIS A 61 5.89 -28.10 3.76
N LYS A 62 6.92 -27.61 3.04
CA LYS A 62 7.48 -26.28 3.27
C LYS A 62 6.46 -25.19 2.96
N ALA A 63 5.78 -25.24 1.82
CA ALA A 63 4.76 -24.24 1.48
C ALA A 63 3.61 -24.17 2.52
N VAL A 64 3.18 -25.33 3.04
CA VAL A 64 2.20 -25.40 4.14
C VAL A 64 2.78 -24.89 5.45
N ALA A 65 4.05 -25.19 5.75
CA ALA A 65 4.73 -24.67 6.94
C ALA A 65 4.85 -23.14 6.89
N ASP A 66 5.27 -22.58 5.75
CA ASP A 66 5.36 -21.15 5.51
C ASP A 66 3.98 -20.48 5.67
N SER A 67 2.92 -21.09 5.13
CA SER A 67 1.54 -20.58 5.29
C SER A 67 1.08 -20.62 6.75
N ARG A 68 1.43 -21.67 7.50
CA ARG A 68 1.15 -21.77 8.94
C ARG A 68 1.93 -20.73 9.73
N GLN A 69 3.16 -20.45 9.35
CA GLN A 69 3.97 -19.41 9.97
C GLN A 69 3.30 -18.04 9.81
N LYS A 70 2.77 -17.70 8.63
CA LYS A 70 2.01 -16.45 8.42
C LYS A 70 0.78 -16.35 9.30
N LEU A 71 0.07 -17.46 9.51
CA LEU A 71 -1.06 -17.49 10.46
C LEU A 71 -0.60 -17.32 11.91
N ASP A 72 0.57 -17.86 12.27
CA ASP A 72 1.14 -17.69 13.60
C ASP A 72 1.59 -16.24 13.83
N GLU A 73 2.23 -15.62 12.84
CA GLU A 73 2.61 -14.20 12.83
C GLU A 73 1.39 -13.30 12.97
N TRP A 74 0.34 -13.53 12.16
CA TRP A 74 -0.93 -12.83 12.30
C TRP A 74 -1.50 -12.96 13.72
N ARG A 75 -1.46 -14.16 14.30
CA ARG A 75 -1.92 -14.39 15.68
C ARG A 75 -1.10 -13.57 16.68
N GLN A 76 0.22 -13.58 16.56
CA GLN A 76 1.10 -12.81 17.45
C GLN A 76 0.86 -11.30 17.32
N ASP A 77 0.67 -10.80 16.10
CA ASP A 77 0.42 -9.39 15.87
C ASP A 77 -0.97 -8.95 16.37
N CYS A 78 -1.99 -9.81 16.27
CA CYS A 78 -3.27 -9.59 16.93
C CYS A 78 -3.11 -9.45 18.44
N TYR A 79 -2.32 -10.32 19.10
CA TYR A 79 -2.07 -10.20 20.53
C TYR A 79 -1.37 -8.88 20.88
N LYS A 80 -0.31 -8.50 20.15
CA LYS A 80 0.36 -7.20 20.35
C LYS A 80 -0.61 -6.02 20.22
N LYS A 81 -1.51 -6.04 19.23
CA LYS A 81 -2.50 -4.98 19.04
C LYS A 81 -3.51 -4.92 20.20
N ILE A 82 -3.93 -6.07 20.71
CA ILE A 82 -4.81 -6.15 21.88
C ILE A 82 -4.10 -5.61 23.12
N ASP A 83 -2.86 -6.03 23.36
CA ASP A 83 -2.06 -5.60 24.50
C ASP A 83 -1.80 -4.09 24.45
N CYS A 84 -1.45 -3.57 23.27
CA CYS A 84 -1.28 -2.13 23.06
C CYS A 84 -2.56 -1.34 23.36
N LEU A 85 -3.72 -1.81 22.89
CA LEU A 85 -5.01 -1.16 23.17
C LEU A 85 -5.32 -1.19 24.67
N PHE A 86 -5.02 -2.31 25.33
CA PHE A 86 -5.18 -2.45 26.77
C PHE A 86 -4.30 -1.46 27.54
N GLU A 87 -3.00 -1.39 27.23
CA GLU A 87 -2.07 -0.46 27.85
C GLU A 87 -2.48 1.00 27.64
N GLN A 88 -2.91 1.35 26.42
CA GLN A 88 -3.42 2.68 26.11
C GLN A 88 -4.63 3.04 26.98
N LYS A 89 -5.56 2.09 27.18
CA LYS A 89 -6.75 2.31 28.02
C LYS A 89 -6.41 2.36 29.50
N CYS A 90 -5.38 1.65 29.96
CA CYS A 90 -4.84 1.81 31.30
C CYS A 90 -4.26 3.21 31.51
N GLN A 91 -3.45 3.71 30.57
CA GLN A 91 -2.89 5.06 30.65
C GLN A 91 -3.98 6.15 30.63
N GLU A 92 -5.02 5.99 29.80
CA GLU A 92 -6.17 6.89 29.78
C GLU A 92 -6.90 6.90 31.13
N LEU A 93 -7.07 5.73 31.75
CA LEU A 93 -7.66 5.62 33.07
C LEU A 93 -6.80 6.30 34.14
N ASP A 94 -5.49 6.07 34.14
CA ASP A 94 -4.56 6.68 35.09
C ASP A 94 -4.59 8.22 34.97
N GLN A 95 -4.57 8.76 33.76
CA GLN A 95 -4.67 10.21 33.52
C GLN A 95 -5.98 10.79 34.04
N LEU A 96 -7.10 10.10 33.82
CA LEU A 96 -8.41 10.54 34.32
C LEU A 96 -8.47 10.53 35.85
N VAL A 97 -7.87 9.53 36.49
CA VAL A 97 -7.75 9.45 37.96
C VAL A 97 -6.89 10.59 38.48
N GLU A 98 -5.70 10.78 37.91
CA GLU A 98 -4.76 11.83 38.30
C GLU A 98 -5.38 13.22 38.18
N GLU A 99 -6.12 13.48 37.10
CA GLU A 99 -6.79 14.75 36.88
C GLU A 99 -7.84 15.03 37.96
N LYS A 100 -8.67 14.04 38.32
CA LYS A 100 -9.65 14.19 39.40
C LYS A 100 -9.00 14.41 40.75
N ILE A 101 -7.92 13.68 41.05
CA ILE A 101 -7.16 13.86 42.31
C ILE A 101 -6.54 15.26 42.36
N ARG A 102 -5.98 15.74 41.25
CA ARG A 102 -5.40 17.08 41.13
C ARG A 102 -6.44 18.17 41.42
N GLN A 103 -7.63 18.06 40.83
CA GLN A 103 -8.73 18.99 41.09
C GLN A 103 -9.13 19.03 42.58
N GLN A 104 -9.22 17.88 43.25
CA GLN A 104 -9.51 17.86 44.69
C GLN A 104 -8.38 18.48 45.52
N ARG A 105 -7.11 18.28 45.13
CA ARG A 105 -5.96 18.90 45.81
C ARG A 105 -5.95 20.42 45.66
N GLU A 106 -6.34 20.94 44.49
CA GLU A 106 -6.48 22.39 44.28
C GLU A 106 -7.59 22.99 45.14
N GLU A 107 -8.75 22.33 45.25
CA GLU A 107 -9.83 22.76 46.13
C GLU A 107 -9.43 22.73 47.62
N LEU A 108 -8.71 21.68 48.04
CA LEU A 108 -8.17 21.61 49.40
C LEU A 108 -7.23 22.78 49.69
N ASN A 109 -6.34 23.12 48.75
CA ASN A 109 -5.44 24.27 48.89
C ASN A 109 -6.20 25.59 48.97
N ARG A 110 -7.29 25.77 48.20
CA ARG A 110 -8.16 26.96 48.28
C ARG A 110 -8.78 27.10 49.67
N ILE A 111 -9.26 25.99 50.25
CA ILE A 111 -9.80 25.98 51.62
C ILE A 111 -8.71 26.38 52.62
N TYR A 112 -7.49 25.82 52.53
CA TYR A 112 -6.37 26.20 53.39
C TYR A 112 -5.98 27.68 53.29
N SER A 113 -5.89 28.21 52.07
CA SER A 113 -5.63 29.65 51.85
C SER A 113 -6.71 30.49 52.52
N LYS A 114 -7.98 30.10 52.39
CA LYS A 114 -9.08 30.88 52.97
C LYS A 114 -9.09 30.85 54.49
N ILE A 115 -8.79 29.71 55.10
CA ILE A 115 -8.61 29.59 56.56
C ILE A 115 -7.47 30.51 57.01
N THR A 116 -6.34 30.49 56.30
CA THR A 116 -5.16 31.30 56.64
C THR A 116 -5.47 32.80 56.55
N GLU A 117 -6.20 33.24 55.52
CA GLU A 117 -6.68 34.63 55.40
C GLU A 117 -7.53 35.05 56.59
N LEU A 118 -8.53 34.25 56.95
CA LEU A 118 -9.46 34.56 58.05
C LEU A 118 -8.75 34.60 59.41
N VAL A 119 -7.80 33.68 59.65
CA VAL A 119 -6.98 33.67 60.87
C VAL A 119 -6.10 34.93 60.95
N ASN A 120 -5.47 35.32 59.84
CA ASN A 120 -4.60 36.49 59.80
C ASN A 120 -5.37 37.81 59.93
N ALA A 121 -6.59 37.88 59.38
CA ALA A 121 -7.44 39.06 59.45
C ALA A 121 -8.03 39.30 60.85
N GLN A 122 -8.07 38.29 61.73
CA GLN A 122 -8.66 38.30 63.08
C GLN A 122 -10.16 38.72 63.15
N GLU A 123 -10.79 38.95 62.01
CA GLU A 123 -12.22 39.23 61.86
C GLU A 123 -12.86 38.05 61.10
N THR A 124 -13.40 37.08 61.84
CA THR A 124 -14.11 35.93 61.27
C THR A 124 -15.59 36.00 61.62
N THR A 125 -16.47 35.95 60.62
CA THR A 125 -17.92 35.93 60.86
C THR A 125 -18.44 34.50 60.96
N ARG A 126 -19.65 34.34 61.52
CA ARG A 126 -20.34 33.03 61.54
C ARG A 126 -20.59 32.49 60.13
N GLN A 127 -20.88 33.39 59.17
CA GLN A 127 -21.10 33.03 57.77
C GLN A 127 -19.84 32.47 57.11
N ASP A 128 -18.65 33.00 57.43
CA ASP A 128 -17.39 32.48 56.91
C ASP A 128 -17.13 31.04 57.37
N ILE A 129 -17.44 30.75 58.64
CA ILE A 129 -17.33 29.41 59.21
C ILE A 129 -18.32 28.45 58.55
N ASP A 130 -19.58 28.88 58.36
CA ASP A 130 -20.62 28.05 57.75
C ASP A 130 -20.29 27.73 56.28
N LEU A 131 -19.74 28.70 55.53
CA LEU A 131 -19.30 28.51 54.15
C LEU A 131 -18.12 27.54 54.05
N LEU A 132 -17.12 27.66 54.94
CA LEU A 132 -16.00 26.72 55.00
C LEU A 132 -16.46 25.30 55.36
N ALA A 133 -17.35 25.17 56.33
CA ALA A 133 -17.90 23.88 56.73
C ALA A 133 -18.68 23.21 55.57
N LEU A 134 -19.41 24.00 54.77
CA LEU A 134 -20.07 23.51 53.57
C LEU A 134 -19.07 23.01 52.52
N ASN A 135 -18.03 23.80 52.23
CA ASN A 135 -17.00 23.44 51.25
C ASN A 135 -16.23 22.17 51.66
N ILE A 136 -15.91 22.02 52.96
CA ILE A 136 -15.24 20.83 53.49
C ILE A 136 -16.12 19.58 53.30
N ARG A 137 -17.42 19.64 53.63
CA ARG A 137 -18.34 18.51 53.43
C ARG A 137 -18.51 18.17 51.96
N GLN A 138 -18.50 19.16 51.08
CA GLN A 138 -18.61 18.96 49.64
C GLN A 138 -17.35 18.31 49.07
N LEU A 139 -16.16 18.72 49.52
CA LEU A 139 -14.89 18.06 49.21
C LEU A 139 -14.88 16.61 49.70
N GLU A 140 -15.31 16.35 50.93
CA GLU A 140 -15.41 15.01 51.50
C GLU A 140 -16.38 14.12 50.69
N THR A 141 -17.52 14.65 50.27
CA THR A 141 -18.47 13.95 49.40
C THR A 141 -17.85 13.63 48.03
N ASN A 142 -17.12 14.57 47.44
CA ASN A 142 -16.44 14.37 46.17
C ASN A 142 -15.32 13.32 46.27
N MET A 143 -14.54 13.34 47.36
CA MET A 143 -13.51 12.34 47.63
C MET A 143 -14.11 10.94 47.79
N ASN A 144 -15.19 10.80 48.58
CA ASN A 144 -15.90 9.54 48.75
C ASN A 144 -16.47 9.01 47.41
N ASN A 145 -16.97 9.91 46.54
CA ASN A 145 -17.44 9.52 45.22
C ASN A 145 -16.31 9.03 44.30
N ILE A 146 -15.10 9.59 44.44
CA ILE A 146 -13.91 9.12 43.71
C ILE A 146 -13.50 7.73 44.19
N GLU A 147 -13.50 7.49 45.50
CA GLU A 147 -13.16 6.19 46.09
C GLU A 147 -14.15 5.08 45.71
N GLN A 148 -15.44 5.40 45.58
CA GLN A 148 -16.48 4.38 45.44
C GLN A 148 -16.84 4.02 43.99
N THR A 149 -16.77 4.94 43.02
CA THR A 149 -17.38 4.66 41.68
C THR A 149 -16.89 5.55 40.54
N CYS A 150 -15.59 5.89 40.47
CA CYS A 150 -15.20 6.97 39.57
C CYS A 150 -15.31 6.64 38.06
N PHE A 151 -15.31 5.36 37.67
CA PHE A 151 -15.33 4.95 36.26
C PHE A 151 -16.17 3.70 36.01
N THR A 152 -16.85 3.69 34.87
CA THR A 152 -17.52 2.49 34.32
C THR A 152 -16.78 2.07 33.06
N ILE A 153 -16.17 0.89 33.07
CA ILE A 153 -15.50 0.34 31.90
C ILE A 153 -16.52 -0.53 31.15
N ASN A 154 -16.91 -0.06 29.97
CA ASN A 154 -17.81 -0.81 29.08
C ASN A 154 -16.99 -1.55 28.03
N THR A 155 -16.81 -2.85 28.20
CA THR A 155 -16.15 -3.70 27.19
C THR A 155 -17.18 -4.38 26.30
N ARG A 156 -16.88 -4.47 25.00
CA ARG A 156 -17.63 -5.30 24.06
C ARG A 156 -16.80 -6.54 23.71
N PRO A 157 -17.42 -7.71 23.49
CA PRO A 157 -16.69 -8.90 23.05
C PRO A 157 -16.10 -8.66 21.67
N LEU A 158 -14.84 -9.09 21.48
CA LEU A 158 -14.20 -9.14 20.17
C LEU A 158 -14.79 -10.33 19.39
N LEU A 159 -15.53 -10.04 18.33
CA LEU A 159 -16.08 -11.06 17.43
C LEU A 159 -15.11 -11.24 16.26
N LEU A 160 -14.45 -12.39 16.23
CA LEU A 160 -13.67 -12.85 15.09
C LEU A 160 -14.59 -13.74 14.25
N ASP A 161 -14.77 -13.38 13.00
CA ASP A 161 -15.50 -14.19 12.01
C ASP A 161 -14.57 -14.70 10.90
N ASP A 162 -15.12 -15.52 10.01
CA ASP A 162 -14.35 -16.12 8.92
C ASP A 162 -13.88 -15.09 7.86
N THR A 163 -14.28 -13.82 7.96
CA THR A 163 -13.83 -12.77 7.02
C THR A 163 -12.41 -12.27 7.33
N PHE A 164 -11.92 -12.48 8.57
CA PHE A 164 -10.60 -12.03 8.99
C PHE A 164 -9.46 -12.85 8.39
N ILE A 165 -9.70 -14.13 8.11
CA ILE A 165 -8.73 -15.03 7.49
C ILE A 165 -9.40 -15.72 6.30
N SER A 166 -9.00 -15.33 5.09
CA SER A 166 -9.40 -16.05 3.88
C SER A 166 -8.26 -16.96 3.42
N ILE A 167 -8.46 -18.27 3.55
CA ILE A 167 -7.59 -19.27 2.91
C ILE A 167 -8.21 -19.54 1.54
N THR A 168 -7.89 -18.69 0.58
CA THR A 168 -8.28 -18.93 -0.80
C THR A 168 -7.28 -19.88 -1.44
N LYS A 169 -7.79 -20.93 -2.10
CA LYS A 169 -6.99 -21.59 -3.12
C LYS A 169 -6.71 -20.51 -4.15
N THR A 170 -5.45 -20.10 -4.29
CA THR A 170 -5.00 -19.33 -5.44
C THR A 170 -5.14 -20.25 -6.65
N ILE A 171 -6.37 -20.45 -7.13
CA ILE A 171 -6.57 -20.43 -8.56
C ILE A 171 -6.06 -19.03 -8.87
N GLU A 172 -4.85 -18.94 -9.42
CA GLU A 172 -4.33 -17.71 -9.98
C GLU A 172 -5.38 -17.28 -11.01
N LYS A 173 -6.40 -16.55 -10.57
CA LYS A 173 -7.25 -15.78 -11.46
C LYS A 173 -6.33 -14.71 -11.93
N GLU A 174 -5.57 -15.04 -12.96
CA GLU A 174 -4.69 -14.13 -13.64
C GLU A 174 -5.54 -12.91 -13.98
N LEU A 175 -5.26 -11.81 -13.29
CA LEU A 175 -5.86 -10.54 -13.61
C LEU A 175 -5.40 -10.23 -15.03
N ASP A 176 -6.32 -10.17 -15.97
CA ASP A 176 -5.99 -9.79 -17.33
C ASP A 176 -6.58 -8.41 -17.63
N LEU A 177 -5.70 -7.41 -17.55
CA LEU A 177 -6.07 -6.04 -17.83
C LEU A 177 -6.17 -5.74 -19.33
N SER A 178 -5.86 -6.70 -20.22
CA SER A 178 -6.05 -6.53 -21.68
C SER A 178 -7.49 -6.17 -22.06
N THR A 179 -8.44 -6.53 -21.20
CA THR A 179 -9.88 -6.27 -21.36
C THR A 179 -10.40 -5.21 -20.39
N LEU A 180 -9.52 -4.31 -19.93
CA LEU A 180 -9.89 -3.24 -18.99
C LEU A 180 -11.17 -2.53 -19.46
N SER A 181 -12.22 -2.62 -18.64
CA SER A 181 -13.52 -2.04 -18.98
C SER A 181 -13.39 -0.53 -19.15
N PRO A 182 -14.29 0.13 -19.89
CA PRO A 182 -14.45 1.58 -19.78
C PRO A 182 -14.66 2.01 -18.32
N PRO A 183 -14.33 3.28 -17.97
CA PRO A 183 -14.59 3.79 -16.64
C PRO A 183 -16.08 3.63 -16.28
N CYS A 184 -16.38 2.97 -15.16
CA CYS A 184 -17.75 2.88 -14.65
C CYS A 184 -18.18 4.18 -13.96
N THR A 185 -17.23 4.95 -13.43
CA THR A 185 -17.49 6.28 -12.87
C THR A 185 -16.25 7.16 -12.99
N THR A 186 -16.46 8.45 -13.21
CA THR A 186 -15.39 9.44 -13.33
C THR A 186 -15.64 10.59 -12.35
N ILE A 187 -14.61 10.94 -11.59
CA ILE A 187 -14.58 12.12 -10.74
C ILE A 187 -13.78 13.18 -11.46
N HIS A 188 -14.44 14.29 -11.78
CA HIS A 188 -13.78 15.44 -12.39
C HIS A 188 -13.02 16.23 -11.32
N ARG A 189 -11.75 16.52 -11.58
CA ARG A 189 -10.93 17.40 -10.76
C ARG A 189 -10.90 18.78 -11.41
N ILE A 190 -11.05 19.81 -10.59
CA ILE A 190 -10.96 21.19 -11.07
C ILE A 190 -9.47 21.57 -11.19
N LEU A 191 -8.72 21.46 -10.09
CA LEU A 191 -7.29 21.79 -9.96
C LEU A 191 -6.66 20.92 -8.85
N GLY A 192 -5.33 20.80 -8.84
CA GLY A 192 -4.56 20.15 -7.77
C GLY A 192 -3.63 19.04 -8.24
N SER A 193 -3.07 18.29 -7.28
CA SER A 193 -2.07 17.24 -7.58
C SER A 193 -2.74 16.00 -8.16
N PHE A 194 -2.64 15.85 -9.48
CA PHE A 194 -3.05 14.63 -10.20
C PHE A 194 -2.26 13.37 -9.79
N ARG A 195 -1.19 13.53 -9.00
CA ARG A 195 -0.35 12.44 -8.49
C ARG A 195 -0.70 12.01 -7.07
N SER A 196 -1.50 12.81 -6.37
CA SER A 196 -1.91 12.53 -5.00
C SER A 196 -3.20 11.71 -5.02
N LEU A 197 -3.05 10.38 -5.05
CA LEU A 197 -4.15 9.43 -4.94
C LEU A 197 -3.71 8.25 -4.05
N THR A 198 -4.44 8.00 -2.99
CA THR A 198 -4.29 6.81 -2.15
C THR A 198 -5.65 6.38 -1.60
N GLY A 199 -5.74 5.22 -0.98
CA GLY A 199 -7.00 4.71 -0.46
C GLY A 199 -6.80 3.55 0.50
N ASN A 200 -7.87 3.25 1.22
CA ASN A 200 -8.07 2.04 1.99
C ASN A 200 -9.32 1.31 1.45
N ASP A 201 -9.83 0.34 2.20
CA ASP A 201 -10.98 -0.46 1.76
C ASP A 201 -12.32 0.31 1.75
N ARG A 202 -12.38 1.50 2.37
CA ARG A 202 -13.61 2.27 2.58
C ARG A 202 -13.62 3.59 1.83
N HIS A 203 -12.49 4.27 1.81
CA HIS A 203 -12.36 5.61 1.27
C HIS A 203 -11.10 5.75 0.43
N PHE A 204 -11.17 6.64 -0.55
CA PHE A 204 -9.99 7.12 -1.24
C PHE A 204 -9.76 8.60 -0.90
N LEU A 205 -8.49 8.97 -0.75
CA LEU A 205 -8.04 10.32 -0.47
C LEU A 205 -7.38 10.93 -1.71
N THR A 206 -7.79 12.14 -2.05
CA THR A 206 -7.19 12.91 -3.16
C THR A 206 -7.05 14.37 -2.78
N HIS A 207 -6.07 15.02 -3.41
CA HIS A 207 -5.94 16.47 -3.38
C HIS A 207 -6.75 17.11 -4.51
N GLN A 208 -7.75 17.91 -4.16
CA GLN A 208 -8.47 18.81 -5.06
C GLN A 208 -8.25 20.23 -4.54
N GLU A 209 -7.31 20.96 -5.13
CA GLU A 209 -6.82 22.22 -4.58
C GLU A 209 -7.98 23.20 -4.32
N PRO A 210 -8.08 23.79 -3.11
CA PRO A 210 -7.09 23.76 -2.01
C PRO A 210 -7.32 22.67 -0.94
N ASN A 211 -8.25 21.74 -1.17
CA ASN A 211 -8.71 20.77 -0.18
C ASN A 211 -8.11 19.37 -0.37
N LEU A 212 -7.91 18.67 0.74
CA LEU A 212 -7.86 17.22 0.74
C LEU A 212 -9.29 16.68 0.89
N CYS A 213 -9.71 15.90 -0.09
CA CYS A 213 -11.06 15.36 -0.17
C CYS A 213 -11.01 13.84 0.02
N LEU A 214 -11.81 13.36 0.97
CA LEU A 214 -12.04 11.96 1.25
C LEU A 214 -13.34 11.54 0.56
N PHE A 215 -13.27 10.51 -0.26
CA PHE A 215 -14.40 10.01 -1.02
C PHE A 215 -14.80 8.62 -0.56
N ASP A 216 -16.10 8.35 -0.50
CA ASP A 216 -16.62 7.03 -0.17
C ASP A 216 -16.56 6.04 -1.36
N GLN A 217 -16.96 4.79 -1.12
CA GLN A 217 -17.03 3.76 -2.17
C GLN A 217 -18.01 4.07 -3.32
N LYS A 218 -18.93 5.02 -3.11
CA LYS A 218 -19.88 5.53 -4.10
C LYS A 218 -19.35 6.80 -4.80
N LEU A 219 -18.12 7.20 -4.48
CA LEU A 219 -17.43 8.38 -5.02
C LEU A 219 -18.12 9.71 -4.71
N ASN A 220 -18.83 9.78 -3.59
CA ASN A 220 -19.27 11.04 -3.02
C ASN A 220 -18.18 11.57 -2.09
N ILE A 221 -18.03 12.89 -2.03
CA ILE A 221 -17.17 13.53 -1.03
C ILE A 221 -17.80 13.24 0.34
N ALA A 222 -17.15 12.37 1.11
CA ALA A 222 -17.54 12.06 2.47
C ALA A 222 -17.14 13.19 3.41
N LYS A 223 -15.91 13.69 3.26
CA LYS A 223 -15.34 14.80 4.04
C LYS A 223 -14.28 15.54 3.24
N GLU A 224 -14.01 16.77 3.64
CA GLU A 224 -12.89 17.54 3.11
C GLU A 224 -12.27 18.42 4.19
N THR A 225 -11.02 18.80 3.98
CA THR A 225 -10.28 19.72 4.86
C THR A 225 -9.31 20.55 4.03
N LEU A 226 -9.02 21.77 4.50
CA LEU A 226 -8.09 22.67 3.82
C LEU A 226 -6.66 22.14 3.93
N TRP A 227 -5.95 22.06 2.81
CA TRP A 227 -4.52 21.73 2.79
C TRP A 227 -3.66 22.99 2.64
N SER A 228 -3.02 23.40 3.74
CA SER A 228 -2.21 24.63 3.81
C SER A 228 -0.70 24.38 3.79
N TYR A 229 -0.26 23.13 3.60
CA TYR A 229 1.14 22.73 3.76
C TYR A 229 1.93 22.62 2.43
N GLY A 230 1.39 23.18 1.34
CA GLY A 230 2.06 23.26 0.04
C GLY A 230 1.84 22.02 -0.85
N ALA A 231 2.83 21.68 -1.68
CA ALA A 231 2.68 20.56 -2.63
C ALA A 231 2.74 19.20 -1.92
N ILE A 232 1.80 18.32 -2.28
CA ILE A 232 1.80 16.91 -1.88
C ILE A 232 2.57 16.12 -2.94
N TRP A 233 3.60 15.41 -2.49
CA TRP A 233 4.46 14.60 -3.35
C TRP A 233 3.95 13.17 -3.48
N ASP A 234 3.53 12.58 -2.37
CA ASP A 234 2.99 11.23 -2.33
C ASP A 234 2.07 10.99 -1.12
N MET A 235 1.31 9.91 -1.14
CA MET A 235 0.44 9.49 -0.04
C MET A 235 0.32 7.96 0.02
N CYS A 236 0.22 7.40 1.22
CA CYS A 236 -0.13 5.99 1.43
C CYS A 236 -1.10 5.83 2.61
N TRP A 237 -1.71 4.66 2.74
CA TRP A 237 -2.54 4.28 3.88
C TRP A 237 -1.75 3.36 4.82
N SER A 238 -1.84 3.60 6.14
CA SER A 238 -1.29 2.71 7.16
C SER A 238 -2.41 2.04 7.94
N SER A 239 -2.53 0.72 7.79
CA SER A 239 -3.48 -0.10 8.54
C SER A 239 -3.13 -0.21 10.03
N THR A 240 -1.85 -0.05 10.39
CA THR A 240 -1.41 -0.08 11.80
C THR A 240 -1.76 1.20 12.54
N LEU A 241 -1.62 2.35 11.88
CA LEU A 241 -2.01 3.63 12.47
C LEU A 241 -3.50 3.93 12.30
N ASP A 242 -4.17 3.25 11.38
CA ASP A 242 -5.53 3.59 10.92
C ASP A 242 -5.59 5.07 10.45
N ARG A 243 -4.58 5.47 9.67
CA ARG A 243 -4.38 6.84 9.20
C ARG A 243 -3.84 6.88 7.78
N PHE A 244 -4.19 7.91 7.04
CA PHE A 244 -3.48 8.26 5.81
C PHE A 244 -2.18 8.96 6.17
N ILE A 245 -1.11 8.61 5.46
CA ILE A 245 0.20 9.25 5.54
C ILE A 245 0.35 10.11 4.29
N VAL A 246 0.58 11.40 4.48
CA VAL A 246 0.77 12.36 3.39
C VAL A 246 2.18 12.92 3.43
N LEU A 247 2.87 12.82 2.29
CA LEU A 247 4.23 13.27 2.11
C LEU A 247 4.25 14.65 1.47
N GLY A 248 4.70 15.64 2.24
CA GLY A 248 5.11 16.94 1.72
C GLY A 248 6.56 16.90 1.24
N LYS A 249 7.09 18.06 0.82
CA LYS A 249 8.48 18.17 0.34
C LYS A 249 9.50 17.72 1.39
N LYS A 250 9.26 18.05 2.67
CA LYS A 250 10.18 17.79 3.79
C LYS A 250 9.48 17.30 5.05
N SER A 251 8.19 17.02 4.98
CA SER A 251 7.38 16.71 6.16
C SER A 251 6.47 15.54 5.89
N ILE A 252 6.21 14.76 6.93
CA ILE A 252 5.30 13.62 6.94
C ILE A 252 4.12 14.03 7.81
N PHE A 253 2.92 13.90 7.26
CA PHE A 253 1.67 14.23 7.93
C PHE A 253 0.82 12.98 8.11
N LEU A 254 0.12 12.88 9.24
CA LEU A 254 -0.94 11.91 9.45
C LEU A 254 -2.29 12.59 9.27
N ILE A 255 -3.22 11.90 8.63
CA ILE A 255 -4.59 12.35 8.46
C ILE A 255 -5.53 11.31 9.04
N ASN A 256 -6.36 11.78 9.96
CA ASN A 256 -7.41 10.96 10.57
C ASN A 256 -8.64 10.93 9.67
N GLU A 257 -9.00 9.74 9.18
CA GLU A 257 -10.17 9.52 8.32
C GLU A 257 -11.49 10.00 8.96
N ASN A 258 -11.60 9.87 10.29
CA ASN A 258 -12.82 10.19 11.03
C ASN A 258 -12.97 11.68 11.31
N THR A 259 -11.89 12.41 11.55
CA THR A 259 -11.94 13.84 11.91
C THR A 259 -11.44 14.77 10.81
N MET A 260 -10.73 14.23 9.81
CA MET A 260 -9.90 14.98 8.85
C MET A 260 -8.89 15.92 9.52
N SER A 261 -8.48 15.62 10.77
CA SER A 261 -7.39 16.34 11.44
C SER A 261 -6.05 15.98 10.78
N ILE A 262 -5.18 16.98 10.66
CA ILE A 262 -3.86 16.86 10.04
C ILE A 262 -2.81 17.09 11.10
N ASP A 263 -1.97 16.08 11.34
CA ASP A 263 -0.89 16.14 12.33
C ASP A 263 0.45 16.06 11.61
N ASN A 264 1.32 17.06 11.79
CA ASN A 264 2.71 16.97 11.32
C ASN A 264 3.52 16.15 12.32
N VAL A 265 3.91 14.94 11.91
CA VAL A 265 4.56 13.96 12.81
C VAL A 265 6.07 13.90 12.63
N HIS A 266 6.58 14.31 11.47
CA HIS A 266 8.02 14.28 11.22
C HIS A 266 8.42 15.34 10.19
N THR A 267 9.57 15.98 10.39
CA THR A 267 10.14 16.94 9.44
C THR A 267 11.61 16.62 9.19
N VAL A 268 11.95 16.36 7.93
CA VAL A 268 13.29 16.02 7.44
C VAL A 268 13.97 17.30 6.98
N SER A 269 15.02 17.73 7.70
CA SER A 269 15.66 19.03 7.48
C SER A 269 16.51 19.09 6.20
N LYS A 270 17.17 17.98 5.85
CA LYS A 270 18.27 17.99 4.85
C LYS A 270 17.87 17.60 3.44
N ARG A 271 16.84 16.77 3.26
CA ARG A 271 16.52 16.12 1.99
C ARG A 271 15.06 16.32 1.63
N ASP A 272 14.82 16.43 0.33
CA ASP A 272 13.47 16.43 -0.22
C ASP A 272 12.98 14.98 -0.32
N LEU A 273 11.71 14.76 -0.01
CA LEU A 273 11.06 13.46 -0.05
C LEU A 273 10.29 13.31 -1.37
N LEU A 274 10.19 12.08 -1.91
CA LEU A 274 9.59 11.84 -3.23
C LEU A 274 8.40 10.89 -3.22
N SER A 275 8.56 9.73 -2.60
CA SER A 275 7.54 8.67 -2.58
C SER A 275 7.55 7.91 -1.26
N CYS A 276 6.40 7.35 -0.89
CA CYS A 276 6.27 6.53 0.29
C CYS A 276 5.28 5.38 0.15
N THR A 277 5.53 4.34 0.94
CA THR A 277 4.67 3.18 1.13
C THR A 277 4.91 2.62 2.52
N CYS A 278 4.01 1.79 3.04
CA CYS A 278 4.24 1.19 4.36
C CYS A 278 3.83 -0.28 4.40
N SER A 279 4.55 -1.01 5.24
CA SER A 279 4.10 -2.29 5.79
C SER A 279 3.29 -2.05 7.07
N ASP A 280 2.97 -3.11 7.79
CA ASP A 280 2.32 -3.00 9.09
C ASP A 280 3.23 -2.38 10.17
N ILE A 281 4.55 -2.38 9.97
CA ILE A 281 5.51 -1.94 11.00
C ILE A 281 6.40 -0.78 10.57
N VAL A 282 6.67 -0.67 9.26
CA VAL A 282 7.64 0.29 8.72
C VAL A 282 7.02 1.13 7.62
N LEU A 283 7.21 2.44 7.70
CA LEU A 283 7.02 3.38 6.60
C LEU A 283 8.34 3.51 5.83
N PHE A 284 8.32 3.17 4.55
CA PHE A 284 9.43 3.35 3.63
C PHE A 284 9.25 4.66 2.87
N VAL A 285 10.29 5.47 2.82
CA VAL A 285 10.29 6.78 2.12
C VAL A 285 11.53 6.90 1.26
N CYS A 286 11.38 7.22 -0.02
CA CYS A 286 12.53 7.54 -0.88
C CYS A 286 12.77 9.06 -0.99
N THR A 287 14.04 9.43 -1.18
CA THR A 287 14.48 10.82 -1.31
C THR A 287 14.45 11.30 -2.76
N ASN A 288 14.13 12.57 -2.97
CA ASN A 288 14.13 13.23 -4.28
C ASN A 288 15.53 13.78 -4.63
N GLU A 289 16.52 12.90 -4.73
CA GLU A 289 17.89 13.24 -5.10
C GLU A 289 18.54 12.10 -5.88
N ASP A 290 19.53 12.46 -6.69
CA ASP A 290 20.40 11.49 -7.35
C ASP A 290 21.09 10.59 -6.31
N ALA A 291 21.31 9.32 -6.66
CA ALA A 291 21.65 8.27 -5.70
C ALA A 291 20.62 8.16 -4.56
N SER A 292 19.33 8.15 -4.93
CA SER A 292 18.23 8.12 -3.98
C SER A 292 18.42 7.08 -2.87
N SER A 293 18.15 7.51 -1.64
CA SER A 293 18.15 6.67 -0.45
C SER A 293 16.72 6.23 -0.09
N ILE A 294 16.61 5.10 0.60
CA ILE A 294 15.36 4.64 1.22
C ILE A 294 15.50 4.79 2.73
N MET A 295 14.61 5.56 3.32
CA MET A 295 14.49 5.77 4.77
C MET A 295 13.38 4.87 5.31
N GLU A 296 13.66 4.18 6.41
CA GLU A 296 12.72 3.36 7.15
C GLU A 296 12.34 4.05 8.45
N PHE A 297 11.04 4.28 8.63
CA PHE A 297 10.49 4.79 9.88
C PHE A 297 9.66 3.71 10.54
N ILE A 298 9.89 3.44 11.82
CA ILE A 298 8.96 2.62 12.58
C ILE A 298 7.64 3.38 12.73
N LEU A 299 6.51 2.71 12.59
CA LEU A 299 5.19 3.37 12.65
C LEU A 299 4.73 3.61 14.10
N PHE A 300 5.01 2.67 15.00
CA PHE A 300 4.52 2.64 16.38
C PHE A 300 5.67 2.44 17.38
N PRO A 301 5.67 3.10 18.56
CA PRO A 301 4.64 4.00 19.12
C PRO A 301 4.63 5.42 18.52
N SER A 302 5.71 5.80 17.84
CA SER A 302 5.91 7.09 17.20
C SER A 302 6.62 6.91 15.87
N ILE A 303 6.38 7.80 14.90
CA ILE A 303 7.08 7.78 13.61
C ILE A 303 8.52 8.26 13.80
N GLU A 304 9.44 7.30 13.84
CA GLU A 304 10.86 7.54 14.09
C GLU A 304 11.73 6.83 13.06
N LEU A 305 12.75 7.55 12.57
CA LEU A 305 13.70 7.01 11.60
C LEU A 305 14.55 5.93 12.28
N ILE A 306 14.46 4.70 11.80
CA ILE A 306 15.23 3.56 12.32
C ILE A 306 16.42 3.20 11.44
N ARG A 307 16.32 3.42 10.12
CA ARG A 307 17.35 3.02 9.16
C ARG A 307 17.31 3.88 7.92
N GLU A 308 18.46 4.05 7.29
CA GLU A 308 18.60 4.72 6.00
C GLU A 308 19.53 3.89 5.11
N TRP A 309 19.02 3.45 3.96
CA TRP A 309 19.76 2.68 2.97
C TRP A 309 20.31 3.61 1.89
N LYS A 310 21.63 3.64 1.74
CA LYS A 310 22.35 4.47 0.75
C LYS A 310 23.13 3.59 -0.20
N TYR A 311 23.21 3.99 -1.47
CA TYR A 311 24.04 3.37 -2.52
C TYR A 311 23.76 1.89 -2.82
N LEU A 312 22.78 1.25 -2.14
CA LEU A 312 22.42 -0.14 -2.33
C LEU A 312 21.39 -0.34 -3.46
N THR A 313 20.59 0.70 -3.70
CA THR A 313 19.43 0.67 -4.59
C THR A 313 19.66 1.41 -5.90
N CYS A 314 20.45 2.49 -5.88
CA CYS A 314 20.70 3.37 -7.02
C CYS A 314 22.18 3.69 -7.18
N SER A 315 22.61 3.81 -8.44
CA SER A 315 23.87 4.44 -8.81
C SER A 315 23.78 5.98 -8.73
N ASN A 316 24.89 6.68 -8.97
CA ASN A 316 24.98 8.13 -8.80
C ASN A 316 24.06 8.93 -9.73
N ASP A 317 23.63 8.38 -10.86
CA ASP A 317 22.78 9.06 -11.84
C ASP A 317 21.33 8.56 -11.78
N GLU A 318 20.99 7.80 -10.74
CA GLU A 318 19.71 7.13 -10.59
C GLU A 318 18.86 7.72 -9.46
N ILE A 319 17.57 7.84 -9.73
CA ILE A 319 16.54 8.31 -8.80
C ILE A 319 15.43 7.27 -8.65
N ILE A 320 14.92 7.09 -7.43
CA ILE A 320 13.75 6.22 -7.18
C ILE A 320 12.49 7.08 -7.31
N ASN A 321 11.80 6.96 -8.44
CA ASN A 321 10.58 7.70 -8.73
C ASN A 321 9.39 7.27 -7.86
N ASP A 322 9.31 5.98 -7.54
CA ASP A 322 8.20 5.40 -6.78
C ASP A 322 8.65 4.18 -5.98
N ILE A 323 8.01 3.97 -4.83
CA ILE A 323 8.21 2.81 -3.96
C ILE A 323 6.86 2.25 -3.53
N VAL A 324 6.64 0.94 -3.73
CA VAL A 324 5.39 0.28 -3.35
C VAL A 324 5.69 -1.02 -2.62
N TYR A 325 5.17 -1.13 -1.40
CA TYR A 325 5.23 -2.35 -0.58
C TYR A 325 4.07 -3.26 -0.92
N ASN A 326 4.38 -4.55 -1.10
CA ASN A 326 3.38 -5.60 -1.22
C ASN A 326 3.97 -6.94 -0.78
N ASN A 327 3.36 -7.58 0.21
CA ASN A 327 3.71 -8.93 0.68
C ASN A 327 5.22 -9.14 0.87
N GLU A 328 5.81 -8.40 1.82
CA GLU A 328 7.25 -8.48 2.19
C GLU A 328 8.24 -8.01 1.11
N ASN A 329 7.74 -7.51 -0.02
CA ASN A 329 8.56 -7.02 -1.12
C ASN A 329 8.33 -5.54 -1.39
N LEU A 330 9.36 -4.88 -1.93
CA LEU A 330 9.33 -3.51 -2.39
C LEU A 330 9.56 -3.47 -3.90
N ALA A 331 8.58 -2.96 -4.63
CA ALA A 331 8.75 -2.56 -6.02
C ALA A 331 9.32 -1.13 -6.08
N LEU A 332 10.39 -0.95 -6.84
CA LEU A 332 11.07 0.32 -7.03
C LEU A 332 11.04 0.72 -8.50
N MET A 333 10.54 1.92 -8.80
CA MET A 333 10.68 2.55 -10.12
C MET A 333 11.97 3.35 -10.14
N VAL A 334 12.99 2.88 -10.86
CA VAL A 334 14.32 3.50 -10.89
C VAL A 334 14.55 4.13 -12.27
N GLU A 335 14.73 5.45 -12.28
CA GLU A 335 15.09 6.21 -13.47
C GLU A 335 16.58 6.52 -13.46
N ASN A 336 17.25 6.27 -14.59
CA ASN A 336 18.59 6.79 -14.84
C ASN A 336 18.48 8.09 -15.64
N GLN A 337 18.84 9.21 -15.02
CA GLN A 337 18.69 10.54 -15.62
C GLN A 337 19.64 10.76 -16.80
N SER A 338 20.85 10.20 -16.73
CA SER A 338 21.87 10.32 -17.78
C SER A 338 21.47 9.56 -19.05
N GLU A 339 21.01 8.32 -18.89
CA GLU A 339 20.59 7.45 -20.00
C GLU A 339 19.16 7.70 -20.46
N LYS A 340 18.36 8.42 -19.65
CA LYS A 340 16.91 8.60 -19.82
C LYS A 340 16.16 7.27 -19.91
N SER A 341 16.60 6.31 -19.10
CA SER A 341 16.09 4.95 -19.08
C SER A 341 15.32 4.68 -17.78
N LEU A 342 14.32 3.81 -17.85
CA LEU A 342 13.48 3.45 -16.71
C LEU A 342 13.48 1.94 -16.50
N ARG A 343 13.66 1.49 -15.27
CA ARG A 343 13.47 0.09 -14.89
C ARG A 343 12.59 -0.02 -13.66
N ILE A 344 11.97 -1.17 -13.54
CA ILE A 344 11.35 -1.59 -12.28
C ILE A 344 12.21 -2.70 -11.66
N GLU A 345 12.37 -2.65 -10.34
CA GLU A 345 13.02 -3.69 -9.56
C GLU A 345 12.10 -4.18 -8.47
N LEU A 346 12.16 -5.48 -8.19
CA LEU A 346 11.54 -6.05 -7.00
C LEU A 346 12.63 -6.48 -6.03
N ARG A 347 12.50 -6.07 -4.77
CA ARG A 347 13.46 -6.34 -3.71
C ARG A 347 12.75 -6.86 -2.46
N TYR A 348 13.45 -7.66 -1.65
CA TYR A 348 12.95 -7.99 -0.31
C TYR A 348 12.92 -6.72 0.55
N ALA A 349 11.83 -6.49 1.29
CA ALA A 349 11.69 -5.29 2.11
C ALA A 349 12.70 -5.22 3.26
N GLU A 350 13.05 -6.38 3.84
CA GLU A 350 13.94 -6.45 5.00
C GLU A 350 15.43 -6.23 4.65
N THR A 351 15.90 -6.80 3.54
CA THR A 351 17.32 -6.79 3.17
C THR A 351 17.65 -5.88 1.99
N LEU A 352 16.62 -5.46 1.23
CA LEU A 352 16.74 -4.80 -0.07
C LEU A 352 17.51 -5.61 -1.13
N ASP A 353 17.67 -6.93 -0.92
CA ASP A 353 18.25 -7.79 -1.95
C ASP A 353 17.31 -7.88 -3.14
N ARG A 354 17.89 -7.80 -4.34
CA ARG A 354 17.13 -7.77 -5.59
C ARG A 354 16.67 -9.17 -5.98
N ILE A 355 15.36 -9.31 -6.17
CA ILE A 355 14.70 -10.52 -6.65
C ILE A 355 14.76 -10.56 -8.17
N TRP A 356 14.28 -9.50 -8.82
CA TRP A 356 14.35 -9.33 -10.27
C TRP A 356 14.42 -7.85 -10.67
N SER A 357 14.77 -7.62 -11.93
CA SER A 357 14.81 -6.30 -12.56
C SER A 357 14.29 -6.41 -13.98
N LEU A 358 13.46 -5.46 -14.41
CA LEU A 358 12.97 -5.37 -15.78
C LEU A 358 13.22 -3.96 -16.32
N GLN A 359 14.00 -3.89 -17.40
CA GLN A 359 14.18 -2.67 -18.18
C GLN A 359 12.91 -2.40 -18.99
N LEU A 360 12.39 -1.18 -18.91
CA LEU A 360 11.19 -0.76 -19.63
C LEU A 360 11.59 -0.01 -20.90
N ASP A 361 10.83 -0.23 -21.97
CA ASP A 361 10.95 0.53 -23.22
C ASP A 361 10.23 1.88 -23.09
N ILE A 362 10.71 2.70 -22.15
CA ILE A 362 10.21 4.04 -21.84
C ILE A 362 11.39 5.00 -21.87
N ARG A 363 11.23 6.12 -22.58
CA ARG A 363 12.23 7.20 -22.59
C ARG A 363 11.79 8.31 -21.66
N CYS A 364 12.56 8.54 -20.61
CA CYS A 364 12.27 9.60 -19.62
C CYS A 364 12.59 10.98 -20.22
N ALA A 365 11.62 11.58 -20.90
CA ALA A 365 11.79 12.89 -21.54
C ALA A 365 11.46 14.03 -20.58
N GLN A 366 10.45 13.85 -19.74
CA GLN A 366 9.97 14.82 -18.78
C GLN A 366 10.51 14.54 -17.37
N LYS A 367 10.63 15.60 -16.56
CA LYS A 367 11.00 15.50 -15.13
C LYS A 367 9.79 15.14 -14.25
N ILE A 368 9.03 14.14 -14.68
CA ILE A 368 7.84 13.68 -13.98
C ILE A 368 8.12 12.26 -13.47
N PRO A 369 8.05 12.02 -12.15
CA PRO A 369 8.25 10.68 -11.62
C PRO A 369 7.21 9.71 -12.16
N PHE A 370 7.67 8.57 -12.65
CA PHE A 370 6.83 7.43 -13.00
C PHE A 370 6.24 6.80 -11.74
N ARG A 371 5.02 6.25 -11.85
CA ARG A 371 4.30 5.63 -10.74
C ARG A 371 3.94 4.19 -11.06
N CYS A 372 3.88 3.36 -10.03
CA CYS A 372 3.40 2.00 -10.10
C CYS A 372 2.39 1.74 -8.97
N CYS A 373 1.64 0.64 -9.08
CA CYS A 373 0.86 0.13 -7.97
C CYS A 373 0.87 -1.41 -7.97
N ALA A 374 0.62 -1.96 -6.78
CA ALA A 374 0.43 -3.40 -6.63
C ALA A 374 -0.97 -3.80 -7.14
N LEU A 375 -1.02 -4.92 -7.85
CA LEU A 375 -2.25 -5.60 -8.27
C LEU A 375 -2.47 -6.86 -7.42
N THR A 376 -3.66 -7.43 -7.53
CA THR A 376 -3.94 -8.76 -6.97
C THR A 376 -3.00 -9.81 -7.57
N GLY A 377 -2.60 -10.80 -6.77
CA GLY A 377 -1.70 -11.88 -7.22
C GLY A 377 -0.22 -11.51 -7.30
N ASN A 378 0.23 -10.46 -6.60
CA ASN A 378 1.61 -9.97 -6.60
C ASN A 378 2.11 -9.50 -7.98
N GLU A 379 1.18 -9.07 -8.83
CA GLU A 379 1.50 -8.40 -10.09
C GLU A 379 1.60 -6.89 -9.88
N TRP A 380 2.14 -6.19 -10.88
CA TRP A 380 2.43 -4.77 -10.80
C TRP A 380 1.87 -4.05 -12.01
N LEU A 381 1.34 -2.84 -11.79
CA LEU A 381 0.88 -1.97 -12.86
C LEU A 381 1.76 -0.73 -12.88
N ILE A 382 2.36 -0.44 -14.03
CA ILE A 382 3.12 0.79 -14.26
C ILE A 382 2.27 1.75 -15.09
N VAL A 383 2.28 3.01 -14.69
CA VAL A 383 1.64 4.10 -15.40
C VAL A 383 2.67 4.83 -16.26
N ASP A 384 2.57 4.65 -17.58
CA ASP A 384 3.44 5.31 -18.56
C ASP A 384 2.69 6.50 -19.18
N TYR A 385 2.95 7.68 -18.61
CA TYR A 385 2.35 8.93 -19.07
C TYR A 385 3.02 9.49 -20.34
N GLU A 386 4.23 9.04 -20.71
CA GLU A 386 4.93 9.55 -21.90
C GLU A 386 4.33 8.97 -23.18
N THR A 387 3.81 7.74 -23.12
CA THR A 387 3.22 7.04 -24.27
C THR A 387 1.76 6.66 -24.10
N ASP A 388 1.08 7.26 -23.11
CA ASP A 388 -0.36 7.08 -22.84
C ASP A 388 -0.76 5.61 -22.68
N ARG A 389 -0.04 4.86 -21.84
CA ARG A 389 -0.30 3.42 -21.65
C ARG A 389 -0.11 2.95 -20.20
N LEU A 390 -0.60 1.75 -19.95
CA LEU A 390 -0.41 1.00 -18.72
C LEU A 390 0.35 -0.29 -19.06
N LEU A 391 1.32 -0.64 -18.23
CA LEU A 391 2.12 -1.86 -18.39
C LEU A 391 1.87 -2.78 -17.20
N GLN A 392 1.35 -3.97 -17.47
CA GLN A 392 1.15 -4.99 -16.44
C GLN A 392 2.34 -5.94 -16.42
N ILE A 393 2.88 -6.17 -15.23
CA ILE A 393 4.08 -6.99 -15.00
C ILE A 393 3.72 -8.11 -14.04
N THR A 394 4.13 -9.32 -14.39
CA THR A 394 3.89 -10.51 -13.57
C THR A 394 4.71 -10.47 -12.28
N LYS A 395 4.34 -11.31 -11.30
CA LYS A 395 5.10 -11.51 -10.05
C LYS A 395 6.58 -11.86 -10.26
N ASP A 396 6.91 -12.46 -11.41
CA ASP A 396 8.26 -12.92 -11.78
C ASP A 396 9.03 -11.89 -12.65
N GLY A 397 8.52 -10.66 -12.79
CA GLY A 397 9.22 -9.58 -13.50
C GLY A 397 9.14 -9.66 -15.01
N LYS A 398 8.10 -10.28 -15.59
CA LYS A 398 7.89 -10.34 -17.04
C LYS A 398 6.76 -9.41 -17.46
N MET A 399 6.90 -8.78 -18.63
CA MET A 399 5.81 -8.04 -19.24
C MET A 399 4.65 -8.99 -19.57
N LYS A 400 3.46 -8.68 -19.07
CA LYS A 400 2.25 -9.49 -19.27
C LYS A 400 1.38 -8.90 -20.38
N THR A 401 1.03 -7.63 -20.25
CA THR A 401 0.19 -6.92 -21.23
C THR A 401 0.48 -5.43 -21.22
N GLU A 402 0.19 -4.79 -22.34
CA GLU A 402 0.30 -3.36 -22.57
C GLU A 402 -1.07 -2.84 -23.01
N ILE A 403 -1.54 -1.78 -22.34
CA ILE A 403 -2.88 -1.24 -22.55
C ILE A 403 -2.75 0.23 -22.88
N LYS A 404 -3.19 0.62 -24.07
CA LYS A 404 -3.34 2.04 -24.39
C LYS A 404 -4.43 2.65 -23.51
N TYR A 405 -4.16 3.82 -22.96
CA TYR A 405 -5.05 4.47 -22.03
C TYR A 405 -5.17 5.96 -22.34
N SER A 406 -6.40 6.40 -22.61
CA SER A 406 -6.72 7.81 -22.86
C SER A 406 -7.91 8.21 -21.98
N PRO A 407 -7.83 9.31 -21.23
CA PRO A 407 -6.78 10.34 -21.24
C PRO A 407 -5.49 9.94 -20.52
N THR A 408 -4.37 10.65 -20.77
CA THR A 408 -3.03 10.35 -20.25
C THR A 408 -3.05 9.97 -18.76
N PRO A 409 -2.67 8.73 -18.41
CA PRO A 409 -2.70 8.28 -17.03
C PRO A 409 -1.53 8.87 -16.26
N CYS A 410 -1.73 9.20 -14.98
CA CYS A 410 -0.68 9.76 -14.13
C CYS A 410 -0.42 8.95 -12.85
N ARG A 411 -1.43 8.24 -12.35
CA ARG A 411 -1.30 7.33 -11.20
C ARG A 411 -2.41 6.29 -11.23
N ALA A 412 -2.12 5.10 -10.74
CA ALA A 412 -3.11 4.05 -10.56
C ALA A 412 -3.13 3.59 -9.10
N LEU A 413 -4.26 3.07 -8.66
CA LEU A 413 -4.46 2.52 -7.32
C LEU A 413 -5.53 1.42 -7.41
N MET A 414 -5.24 0.25 -6.83
CA MET A 414 -6.28 -0.72 -6.52
C MET A 414 -7.14 -0.18 -5.38
N PHE A 415 -8.42 0.03 -5.66
CA PHE A 415 -9.41 0.45 -4.68
C PHE A 415 -10.38 -0.70 -4.51
N ASP A 416 -10.43 -1.31 -3.32
CA ASP A 416 -11.11 -2.59 -3.11
C ASP A 416 -10.49 -3.71 -3.98
N THR A 417 -11.07 -4.90 -3.91
CA THR A 417 -10.60 -6.13 -4.56
C THR A 417 -10.79 -6.14 -6.09
N ASN A 418 -11.67 -5.29 -6.62
CA ASN A 418 -12.08 -5.34 -8.03
C ASN A 418 -12.23 -3.99 -8.72
N LYS A 419 -11.77 -2.88 -8.11
CA LYS A 419 -11.76 -1.58 -8.79
C LYS A 419 -10.35 -1.05 -8.93
N LEU A 420 -10.08 -0.49 -10.10
CA LEU A 420 -8.84 0.20 -10.41
C LEU A 420 -9.16 1.67 -10.61
N ALA A 421 -8.65 2.52 -9.73
CA ALA A 421 -8.73 3.96 -9.88
C ALA A 421 -7.51 4.45 -10.66
N ILE A 422 -7.73 5.14 -11.77
CA ILE A 422 -6.69 5.74 -12.59
C ILE A 422 -6.87 7.25 -12.58
N SER A 423 -5.91 7.93 -11.95
CA SER A 423 -5.80 9.38 -11.96
C SER A 423 -5.22 9.85 -13.28
N THR A 424 -5.80 10.91 -13.82
CA THR A 424 -5.33 11.67 -14.99
C THR A 424 -5.19 13.13 -14.57
N VAL A 425 -4.72 14.00 -15.46
CA VAL A 425 -4.55 15.43 -15.17
C VAL A 425 -5.85 16.08 -14.66
N ASN A 426 -7.01 15.67 -15.21
CA ASN A 426 -8.30 16.34 -14.96
C ASN A 426 -9.34 15.42 -14.29
N SER A 427 -9.03 14.15 -14.05
CA SER A 427 -10.03 13.23 -13.51
C SER A 427 -9.44 12.05 -12.75
N VAL A 428 -10.28 11.37 -11.96
CA VAL A 428 -10.05 9.99 -11.52
C VAL A 428 -11.10 9.12 -12.19
N ASN A 429 -10.65 8.14 -12.96
CA ASN A 429 -11.50 7.17 -13.63
C ASN A 429 -11.47 5.87 -12.84
N LEU A 430 -12.64 5.37 -12.41
CA LEU A 430 -12.75 4.05 -11.80
C LEU A 430 -13.14 3.02 -12.84
N HIS A 431 -12.38 1.93 -12.89
CA HIS A 431 -12.60 0.78 -13.74
C HIS A 431 -12.99 -0.41 -12.88
N THR A 432 -13.88 -1.26 -13.38
CA THR A 432 -14.17 -2.54 -12.73
C THR A 432 -13.30 -3.59 -13.39
N ILE A 433 -12.52 -4.32 -12.59
CA ILE A 433 -11.69 -5.40 -13.09
C ILE A 433 -12.44 -6.72 -12.86
N GLN A 434 -12.65 -7.46 -13.95
CA GLN A 434 -13.23 -8.78 -13.85
C GLN A 434 -12.11 -9.79 -13.64
N SER A 435 -12.19 -10.56 -12.55
CA SER A 435 -11.36 -11.75 -12.42
C SER A 435 -12.00 -12.84 -13.29
N ASN A 436 -11.29 -13.33 -14.31
CA ASN A 436 -11.77 -14.45 -15.13
C ASN A 436 -12.24 -15.59 -14.22
N GLN A 437 -13.49 -16.02 -14.39
CA GLN A 437 -14.18 -16.95 -13.49
C GLN A 437 -13.66 -18.37 -13.59
#